data_AF-A0AAV8X3D1-F1
#
_entry.id   AF-A0AAV8X3D1-F1
#
_cell.length_a   1.000
_cell.length_b   1.000
_cell.length_c   1.000
_cell.angle_alpha   90.00
_cell.angle_beta   90.00
_cell.angle_gamma   90.00
#
_symmetry.space_group_name_H-M   'P 1'
#
loop_
_entity.id
_entity.type
_entity.pdbx_description
1 polymer ?
#
loop_
_entity_poly.entity_id
_entity_poly.type
_entity_poly.pdbx_seq_one_letter_code
_entity_poly.pdbx_strand_id
1 'polypeptide(L)'
;MVLGCRQSISAFERSSARYTIVTLPGSKRVDFIYHFKVSYGTKFDIKVSTNFPGSKTTDNVTYKVSNFLQPYKVRITSNPDGAFMIYWSEPFVPYYIDRVYYEVYIYGGTNISSHYEKYYVTRPVLIYKGNESEYTFSVGLVSYDQQYRSLLTDPIVANLNGDVHEISIS
;
A
#
# COMPACT_ATOMS: atom_id res chain seq x y z
N MET A 1 -30.03 -14.62 38.07
CA MET A 1 -28.97 -13.72 37.53
C MET A 1 -28.70 -14.17 36.10
N VAL A 2 -29.13 -13.41 35.09
CA VAL A 2 -28.92 -13.80 33.67
C VAL A 2 -27.50 -13.41 33.28
N LEU A 3 -26.61 -14.40 33.14
CA LEU A 3 -25.29 -14.20 32.54
C LEU A 3 -25.50 -13.75 31.09
N GLY A 4 -25.02 -12.55 30.75
CA GLY A 4 -25.12 -12.02 29.40
C GLY A 4 -24.40 -12.91 28.38
N CYS A 5 -24.91 -12.93 27.15
CA CYS A 5 -24.33 -13.62 26.01
C CYS A 5 -22.92 -13.06 25.71
N ARG A 6 -21.90 -13.91 25.67
CA ARG A 6 -20.52 -13.53 25.33
C ARG A 6 -20.25 -13.83 23.87
N GLN A 7 -19.71 -12.84 23.18
CA GLN A 7 -19.30 -12.95 21.79
C GLN A 7 -17.78 -13.03 21.73
N SER A 8 -17.26 -13.80 20.79
CA SER A 8 -15.84 -13.90 20.51
C SER A 8 -15.59 -13.59 19.04
N ILE A 9 -14.63 -12.71 18.79
CA ILE A 9 -14.15 -12.39 17.45
C ILE A 9 -12.80 -13.08 17.28
N SER A 10 -12.63 -13.85 16.21
CA SER A 10 -11.34 -14.42 15.83
C SER A 10 -10.92 -13.85 14.48
N ALA A 11 -9.75 -13.21 14.44
CA ALA A 11 -9.12 -12.74 13.21
C ALA A 11 -7.85 -13.56 12.96
N PHE A 12 -7.82 -14.30 11.86
CA PHE A 12 -6.66 -15.05 11.40
C PHE A 12 -5.86 -14.25 10.37
N GLU A 13 -4.65 -13.86 10.72
CA GLU A 13 -3.71 -13.23 9.81
C GLU A 13 -3.06 -14.27 8.89
N ARG A 14 -3.35 -14.21 7.58
CA ARG A 14 -2.85 -15.22 6.63
C ARG A 14 -1.34 -15.19 6.45
N SER A 15 -0.72 -14.01 6.43
CA SER A 15 0.71 -13.82 6.18
C SER A 15 1.58 -14.38 7.29
N SER A 16 1.18 -14.19 8.55
CA SER A 16 1.96 -14.61 9.72
C SER A 16 1.41 -15.87 10.40
N ALA A 17 0.31 -16.43 9.89
CA ALA A 17 -0.44 -17.51 10.51
C ALA A 17 -0.80 -17.27 12.00
N ARG A 18 -1.06 -16.00 12.36
CA ARG A 18 -1.37 -15.62 13.75
C ARG A 18 -2.88 -15.44 13.95
N TYR A 19 -3.36 -15.82 15.13
CA TYR A 19 -4.73 -15.57 15.56
C TYR A 19 -4.78 -14.44 16.59
N THR A 20 -5.68 -13.50 16.37
CA THR A 20 -6.15 -12.58 17.40
C THR A 20 -7.54 -13.00 17.81
N ILE A 21 -7.71 -13.41 19.08
CA ILE A 21 -9.00 -13.79 19.64
C ILE A 21 -9.39 -12.79 20.70
N VAL A 22 -10.59 -12.23 20.57
CA VAL A 22 -11.11 -11.21 21.47
C VAL A 22 -12.45 -11.70 21.98
N THR A 23 -12.52 -11.97 23.28
CA THR A 23 -13.78 -12.32 23.94
C THR A 23 -14.34 -11.08 24.62
N LEU A 24 -15.53 -10.67 24.16
CA LEU A 24 -16.22 -9.50 24.67
C LEU A 24 -16.99 -9.85 25.95
N PRO A 25 -17.14 -8.90 26.88
CA PRO A 25 -17.94 -9.11 28.09
C PRO A 25 -19.40 -9.41 27.75
N GLY A 26 -20.06 -10.17 28.61
CA GLY A 26 -21.47 -10.52 28.42
C GLY A 26 -22.34 -9.26 28.40
N SER A 27 -23.08 -9.05 27.32
CA SER A 27 -23.89 -7.83 27.15
C SER A 27 -25.18 -8.13 26.37
N LYS A 28 -26.16 -7.23 26.52
CA LYS A 28 -27.44 -7.25 25.79
C LYS A 28 -27.39 -6.44 24.48
N ARG A 29 -26.27 -5.76 24.22
CA ARG A 29 -26.07 -5.01 22.97
C ARG A 29 -25.96 -5.98 21.80
N VAL A 30 -26.44 -5.54 20.65
CA VAL A 30 -26.40 -6.29 19.39
C VAL A 30 -25.25 -5.83 18.49
N ASP A 31 -24.60 -4.74 18.85
CA ASP A 31 -23.50 -4.09 18.15
C ASP A 31 -22.25 -4.01 19.04
N PHE A 32 -21.12 -4.45 18.50
CA PHE A 32 -19.82 -4.30 19.14
C PHE A 32 -18.78 -3.86 18.12
N ILE A 33 -17.92 -2.96 18.56
CA ILE A 33 -16.79 -2.47 17.78
C ILE A 33 -15.53 -2.79 18.56
N TYR A 34 -14.59 -3.48 17.91
CA TYR A 34 -13.28 -3.73 18.46
C TYR A 34 -12.21 -3.32 17.44
N HIS A 35 -11.31 -2.43 17.86
CA HIS A 35 -10.18 -2.00 17.05
C HIS A 35 -8.92 -2.77 17.47
N PHE A 36 -8.20 -3.30 16.48
CA PHE A 36 -6.89 -3.90 16.69
C PHE A 36 -5.89 -3.38 15.66
N LYS A 37 -4.61 -3.46 16.02
CA LYS A 37 -3.53 -3.06 15.12
C LYS A 37 -3.43 -4.06 13.98
N VAL A 38 -3.30 -3.54 12.77
CA VAL A 38 -3.10 -4.33 11.55
C VAL A 38 -1.93 -3.78 10.77
N SER A 39 -1.26 -4.65 10.02
CA SER A 39 -0.22 -4.26 9.06
C SER A 39 -0.84 -4.02 7.68
N TYR A 40 -0.28 -3.06 6.93
CA TYR A 40 -0.73 -2.76 5.57
C TYR A 40 -0.57 -3.98 4.65
N GLY A 41 -1.50 -4.16 3.72
CA GLY A 41 -1.49 -5.26 2.74
C GLY A 41 -1.87 -6.64 3.29
N THR A 42 -1.94 -6.80 4.61
CA THR A 42 -2.29 -8.06 5.28
C THR A 42 -3.73 -8.49 4.97
N LYS A 43 -3.95 -9.80 4.85
CA LYS A 43 -5.28 -10.40 4.73
C LYS A 43 -5.68 -11.10 6.02
N PHE A 44 -6.90 -10.83 6.49
CA PHE A 44 -7.49 -11.46 7.66
C PHE A 44 -8.69 -12.30 7.28
N ASP A 45 -8.81 -13.50 7.85
CA ASP A 45 -10.07 -14.24 7.89
C ASP A 45 -10.72 -14.03 9.25
N ILE A 46 -11.90 -13.43 9.25
CA ILE A 46 -12.62 -13.02 10.45
C ILE A 46 -13.82 -13.93 10.65
N LYS A 47 -13.98 -14.45 11.88
CA LYS A 47 -15.19 -15.16 12.33
C LYS A 47 -15.69 -14.56 13.64
N VAL A 48 -17.01 -14.68 13.84
CA VAL A 48 -17.67 -14.34 15.10
C VAL A 48 -18.36 -15.58 15.63
N SER A 49 -18.14 -15.88 16.91
CA SER A 49 -18.83 -16.94 17.63
C SER A 49 -19.46 -16.40 18.90
N THR A 50 -20.41 -17.14 19.45
CA THR A 50 -21.04 -16.79 20.73
C THR A 50 -21.21 -18.03 21.59
N ASN A 51 -21.29 -17.83 22.91
CA ASN A 51 -21.53 -18.91 23.86
C ASN A 51 -23.02 -19.22 24.06
N PHE A 52 -23.93 -18.59 23.30
CA PHE A 52 -25.36 -18.88 23.38
C PHE A 52 -25.67 -20.31 22.87
N PRO A 53 -26.43 -21.14 23.62
CA PRO A 53 -26.74 -22.51 23.20
C PRO A 53 -27.41 -22.56 21.82
N GLY A 54 -26.96 -23.50 20.97
CA GLY A 54 -27.49 -23.67 19.60
C GLY A 54 -27.02 -22.63 18.58
N SER A 55 -26.20 -21.66 18.99
CA SER A 55 -25.60 -20.71 18.06
C SER A 55 -24.55 -21.37 17.16
N LYS A 56 -24.44 -20.86 15.93
CA LYS A 56 -23.41 -21.26 14.96
C LYS A 56 -22.42 -20.13 14.81
N THR A 57 -21.13 -20.47 14.75
CA THR A 57 -20.08 -19.54 14.32
C THR A 57 -20.37 -19.07 12.91
N THR A 58 -20.11 -17.79 12.62
CA THR A 58 -20.26 -17.25 11.27
C THR A 58 -19.32 -17.92 10.29
N ASP A 59 -19.65 -17.82 9.01
CA ASP A 59 -18.69 -18.10 7.95
C ASP A 59 -17.49 -17.13 8.01
N ASN A 60 -16.43 -17.50 7.29
CA ASN A 60 -15.25 -16.66 7.15
C ASN A 60 -15.57 -15.43 6.30
N VAL A 61 -15.30 -14.25 6.87
CA VAL A 61 -15.23 -13.00 6.09
C VAL A 61 -13.76 -12.65 5.88
N THR A 62 -13.31 -12.68 4.62
CA THR A 62 -11.94 -12.26 4.29
C THR A 62 -11.88 -10.75 4.10
N TYR A 63 -11.03 -10.09 4.88
CA TYR A 63 -10.73 -8.66 4.76
C TYR A 63 -9.28 -8.47 4.33
N LYS A 64 -9.05 -7.61 3.33
CA LYS A 64 -7.70 -7.20 2.92
C LYS A 64 -7.48 -5.76 3.40
N VAL A 65 -6.49 -5.57 4.27
CA VAL A 65 -6.02 -4.24 4.65
C VAL A 65 -5.44 -3.58 3.41
N SER A 66 -5.77 -2.30 3.19
CA SER A 66 -5.20 -1.51 2.11
C SER A 66 -3.67 -1.59 2.12
N ASN A 67 -3.05 -1.46 0.95
CA ASN A 67 -1.60 -1.36 0.86
C ASN A 67 -1.14 -0.02 1.44
N PHE A 68 0.15 0.06 1.77
CA PHE A 68 0.76 1.33 2.13
C PHE A 68 0.63 2.33 0.97
N LEU A 69 0.25 3.57 1.27
CA LEU A 69 -0.11 4.55 0.24
C LEU A 69 1.08 4.85 -0.67
N GLN A 70 0.83 4.81 -1.96
CA GLN A 70 1.80 5.19 -2.99
C GLN A 70 1.78 6.71 -3.24
N PRO A 71 2.86 7.27 -3.79
CA PRO A 71 2.83 8.59 -4.42
C PRO A 71 1.69 8.70 -5.44
N TYR A 72 1.14 9.90 -5.63
CA TYR A 72 0.01 10.10 -6.55
C TYR A 72 0.18 11.37 -7.37
N LYS A 73 -0.62 11.51 -8.44
CA LYS A 73 -0.50 12.60 -9.43
C LYS A 73 0.94 12.73 -9.93
N VAL A 74 1.57 11.60 -10.27
CA VAL A 74 2.89 11.59 -10.88
C VAL A 74 2.79 12.28 -12.23
N ARG A 75 3.71 13.18 -12.51
CA ARG A 75 3.77 13.95 -13.73
C ARG A 75 5.21 14.09 -14.18
N ILE A 76 5.39 14.09 -15.49
CA ILE A 76 6.70 14.15 -16.12
C ILE A 76 6.67 15.27 -17.16
N THR A 77 7.74 16.05 -17.21
CA THR A 77 7.96 17.05 -18.25
C THR A 77 9.35 16.86 -18.82
N SER A 78 9.48 16.86 -20.15
CA SER A 78 10.78 16.92 -20.81
C SER A 78 11.23 18.38 -20.92
N ASN A 79 12.54 18.59 -20.73
CA ASN A 79 13.20 19.87 -20.92
C ASN A 79 13.96 19.87 -22.26
N PRO A 80 14.14 21.05 -22.89
CA PRO A 80 14.88 21.16 -24.16
C PRO A 80 16.35 20.71 -24.08
N ASP A 81 16.93 20.63 -22.89
CA ASP A 81 18.30 20.19 -22.64
C ASP A 81 18.47 18.66 -22.61
N GLY A 82 17.39 17.92 -22.86
CA GLY A 82 17.36 16.46 -22.83
C GLY A 82 17.10 15.86 -21.45
N ALA A 83 16.72 16.67 -20.45
CA ALA A 83 16.40 16.19 -19.12
C ALA A 83 14.89 15.93 -18.95
N PHE A 84 14.56 14.97 -18.11
CA PHE A 84 13.20 14.67 -17.66
C PHE A 84 13.06 15.12 -16.21
N MET A 85 12.02 15.90 -15.92
CA MET A 85 11.66 16.28 -14.57
C MET A 85 10.43 15.49 -14.15
N ILE A 86 10.57 14.65 -13.12
CA ILE A 86 9.48 13.85 -12.56
C ILE A 86 9.12 14.34 -11.16
N TYR A 87 7.86 14.71 -10.99
CA TYR A 87 7.31 15.17 -9.72
C TYR A 87 6.01 14.44 -9.37
N TRP A 88 5.69 14.39 -8.09
CA TRP A 88 4.53 13.69 -7.54
C TRP A 88 4.02 14.38 -6.30
N SER A 89 2.80 14.05 -5.90
CA SER A 89 2.23 14.46 -4.62
C SER A 89 2.57 13.44 -3.53
N GLU A 90 2.94 13.95 -2.35
CA GLU A 90 3.27 13.13 -1.18
C GLU A 90 1.98 12.58 -0.55
N PRO A 91 1.88 11.26 -0.30
CA PRO A 91 0.72 10.69 0.41
C PRO A 91 0.76 11.03 1.89
N PHE A 92 -0.39 10.91 2.55
CA PHE A 92 -0.43 11.00 4.00
C PHE A 92 0.34 9.81 4.62
N VAL A 93 1.35 10.12 5.42
CA VAL A 93 2.10 9.14 6.21
C VAL A 93 1.71 9.28 7.67
N PRO A 94 1.12 8.25 8.30
CA PRO A 94 0.79 8.29 9.72
C PRO A 94 2.01 8.58 10.60
N TYR A 95 1.82 9.34 11.69
CA TYR A 95 2.90 9.80 12.59
C TYR A 95 3.73 8.68 13.24
N TYR A 96 3.21 7.45 13.30
CA TYR A 96 3.92 6.29 13.87
C TYR A 96 4.88 5.65 12.87
N ILE A 97 4.78 6.02 11.59
CA ILE A 97 5.76 5.66 10.58
C ILE A 97 6.80 6.78 10.63
N ASP A 98 8.05 6.40 10.93
CA ASP A 98 9.18 7.33 11.00
C ASP A 98 9.48 7.93 9.61
N ARG A 99 10.68 8.48 9.42
CA ARG A 99 11.16 9.03 8.14
C ARG A 99 10.89 8.08 6.98
N VAL A 100 10.51 8.68 5.86
CA VAL A 100 10.27 8.01 4.58
C VAL A 100 11.15 8.60 3.49
N TYR A 101 11.40 7.82 2.45
CA TYR A 101 12.06 8.23 1.22
C TYR A 101 11.35 7.61 0.02
N TYR A 102 11.57 8.21 -1.14
CA TYR A 102 11.03 7.75 -2.41
C TYR A 102 12.09 6.96 -3.17
N GLU A 103 11.63 5.89 -3.81
CA GLU A 103 12.41 5.12 -4.78
C GLU A 103 11.89 5.45 -6.17
N VAL A 104 12.72 6.01 -7.03
CA VAL A 104 12.37 6.30 -8.42
C VAL A 104 13.06 5.28 -9.31
N TYR A 105 12.26 4.49 -10.02
CA TYR A 105 12.68 3.49 -10.98
C TYR A 105 12.60 4.08 -12.37
N ILE A 106 13.68 3.94 -13.15
CA ILE A 106 13.80 4.52 -14.48
C ILE A 106 14.27 3.43 -15.44
N TYR A 107 13.47 3.16 -16.47
CA TYR A 107 13.72 2.13 -17.48
C TYR A 107 13.96 2.81 -18.83
N GLY A 108 14.93 2.32 -19.61
CA GLY A 108 15.11 2.74 -21.00
C GLY A 108 13.93 2.30 -21.86
N GLY A 109 13.37 3.22 -22.65
CA GLY A 109 12.18 3.00 -23.47
C GLY A 109 10.95 2.60 -22.67
N THR A 110 10.08 1.77 -23.27
CA THR A 110 8.79 1.31 -22.70
C THR A 110 8.85 -0.05 -21.97
N ASN A 111 9.98 -0.75 -22.05
CA ASN A 111 10.08 -2.12 -21.53
C ASN A 111 10.42 -2.13 -20.04
N ILE A 112 9.41 -2.27 -19.18
CA ILE A 112 9.58 -2.36 -17.71
C ILE A 112 10.23 -3.67 -17.22
N SER A 113 10.42 -4.66 -18.11
CA SER A 113 11.20 -5.87 -17.80
C SER A 113 12.69 -5.69 -18.07
N SER A 114 13.09 -4.55 -18.64
CA SER A 114 14.50 -4.23 -18.92
C SER A 114 15.26 -3.82 -17.65
N HIS A 115 16.56 -3.58 -17.79
CA HIS A 115 17.38 -3.03 -16.72
C HIS A 115 16.86 -1.64 -16.34
N TYR A 116 16.80 -1.37 -15.03
CA TYR A 116 16.40 -0.07 -14.50
C TYR A 116 17.50 0.56 -13.67
N GLU A 117 17.54 1.89 -13.73
CA GLU A 117 18.22 2.71 -12.75
C GLU A 117 17.29 3.01 -11.57
N LYS A 118 17.85 3.07 -10.37
CA LYS A 118 17.10 3.32 -9.14
C LYS A 118 17.71 4.46 -8.35
N TYR A 119 16.90 5.48 -8.10
CA TYR A 119 17.28 6.67 -7.34
C TYR A 119 16.51 6.74 -6.03
N TYR A 120 17.16 7.32 -5.01
CA TYR A 120 16.59 7.53 -3.69
C TYR A 120 16.50 9.03 -3.41
N VAL A 121 15.30 9.54 -3.17
CA VAL A 121 15.09 10.96 -2.85
C VAL A 121 14.16 11.14 -1.67
N THR A 122 14.37 12.17 -0.85
CA THR A 122 13.54 12.40 0.34
C THR A 122 12.30 13.26 0.08
N ARG A 123 12.21 13.90 -1.10
CA ARG A 123 11.10 14.78 -1.51
C ARG A 123 10.96 14.76 -3.04
N PRO A 124 9.77 15.06 -3.58
CA PRO A 124 9.65 15.56 -4.96
C PRO A 124 10.54 16.82 -5.11
N VAL A 125 11.29 17.01 -6.18
CA VAL A 125 11.25 16.44 -7.55
C VAL A 125 12.57 15.69 -7.86
N LEU A 126 12.57 14.77 -8.84
CA LEU A 126 13.80 14.22 -9.43
C LEU A 126 13.99 14.76 -10.85
N ILE A 127 15.22 15.15 -11.18
CA ILE A 127 15.64 15.48 -12.55
C ILE A 127 16.56 14.36 -13.02
N TYR A 128 16.22 13.77 -14.16
CA TYR A 128 16.97 12.67 -14.77
C TYR A 128 17.41 13.06 -16.18
N LYS A 129 18.68 12.82 -16.50
CA LYS A 129 19.23 13.05 -17.84
C LYS A 129 19.92 11.78 -18.31
N GLY A 130 19.28 11.12 -19.27
CA GLY A 130 19.77 9.89 -19.87
C GLY A 130 20.32 10.10 -21.29
N ASN A 131 20.68 8.99 -21.93
CA ASN A 131 21.21 8.95 -23.30
C ASN A 131 20.17 8.48 -24.34
N GLU A 132 18.98 8.06 -23.89
CA GLU A 132 17.89 7.60 -24.75
C GLU A 132 16.86 8.71 -24.96
N SER A 133 16.04 8.56 -25.99
CA SER A 133 14.98 9.53 -26.32
C SER A 133 13.68 9.30 -25.56
N GLU A 134 13.54 8.16 -24.88
CA GLU A 134 12.32 7.72 -24.22
C GLU A 134 12.66 6.91 -22.98
N TYR A 135 11.92 7.14 -21.90
CA TYR A 135 12.09 6.47 -20.62
C TYR A 135 10.74 6.18 -19.98
N THR A 136 10.69 5.11 -19.18
CA THR A 136 9.56 4.79 -18.31
C THR A 136 9.94 5.05 -16.86
N PHE A 137 9.03 5.66 -16.11
CA PHE A 137 9.26 6.04 -14.72
C PHE A 137 8.17 5.47 -13.80
N SER A 138 8.61 5.00 -12.63
CA SER A 138 7.72 4.59 -11.54
C SER A 138 8.27 5.06 -10.20
N VAL A 139 7.38 5.45 -9.28
CA VAL A 139 7.78 5.95 -7.96
C VAL A 139 7.19 5.08 -6.86
N GLY A 140 8.02 4.69 -5.89
CA GLY A 140 7.60 4.04 -4.65
C GLY A 140 7.90 4.90 -3.43
N LEU A 141 7.20 4.64 -2.34
CA LEU A 141 7.45 5.23 -1.01
C LEU A 141 7.89 4.13 -0.05
N VAL A 142 8.95 4.38 0.71
CA VAL A 142 9.53 3.42 1.63
C VAL A 142 9.89 4.10 2.96
N SER A 143 9.61 3.44 4.08
CA SER A 143 10.09 3.86 5.39
C SER A 143 11.57 3.52 5.57
N TYR A 144 12.30 4.30 6.37
CA TYR A 144 13.73 4.06 6.62
C TYR A 144 14.03 2.70 7.25
N ASP A 145 13.13 2.19 8.08
CA ASP A 145 13.21 0.85 8.68
C ASP A 145 12.80 -0.28 7.71
N GLN A 146 12.39 0.07 6.48
CA GLN A 146 11.91 -0.81 5.41
C GLN A 146 10.68 -1.66 5.75
N GLN A 147 10.01 -1.41 6.88
CA GLN A 147 8.80 -2.14 7.27
C GLN A 147 7.59 -1.75 6.41
N TYR A 148 7.58 -0.53 5.91
CA TYR A 148 6.52 0.01 5.07
C TYR A 148 7.07 0.34 3.68
N ARG A 149 6.51 -0.32 2.68
CA ARG A 149 6.86 -0.13 1.27
C ARG A 149 5.57 -0.09 0.47
N SER A 150 5.35 0.98 -0.26
CA SER A 150 4.19 1.09 -1.15
C SER A 150 4.39 0.19 -2.37
N LEU A 151 3.29 -0.06 -3.10
CA LEU A 151 3.43 -0.43 -4.51
C LEU A 151 4.09 0.72 -5.29
N LEU A 152 4.71 0.40 -6.42
CA LEU A 152 5.12 1.41 -7.37
C LEU A 152 3.88 2.04 -8.02
N THR A 153 3.96 3.33 -8.34
CA THR A 153 2.95 3.97 -9.20
C THR A 153 2.90 3.30 -10.56
N ASP A 154 1.76 3.45 -11.24
CA ASP A 154 1.63 3.02 -12.63
C ASP A 154 2.78 3.60 -13.47
N PRO A 155 3.41 2.81 -14.34
CA PRO A 155 4.54 3.28 -15.11
C PRO A 155 4.11 4.34 -16.12
N ILE A 156 4.87 5.45 -16.13
CA ILE A 156 4.63 6.57 -17.03
C ILE A 156 5.79 6.64 -18.02
N VAL A 157 5.48 6.51 -19.29
CA VAL A 157 6.42 6.70 -20.39
C VAL A 157 6.48 8.18 -20.73
N ALA A 158 7.69 8.71 -20.91
CA ALA A 158 7.91 10.06 -21.42
C ALA A 158 9.03 10.06 -22.46
N ASN A 159 8.86 10.86 -23.52
CA ASN A 159 9.89 11.05 -24.54
C ASN A 159 10.40 12.51 -24.60
N LEU A 160 11.51 12.73 -25.30
CA LEU A 160 12.11 14.06 -25.44
C LEU A 160 11.22 15.07 -26.18
N ASN A 161 10.24 14.61 -26.95
CA ASN A 161 9.27 15.48 -27.64
C ASN A 161 8.17 16.00 -26.70
N GLY A 162 8.11 15.50 -25.46
CA GLY A 162 7.10 15.89 -24.48
C GLY A 162 5.84 15.03 -24.49
N ASP A 163 5.82 13.93 -25.25
CA ASP A 163 4.72 12.97 -25.18
C ASP A 163 4.83 12.18 -23.87
N VAL A 164 3.71 12.06 -23.16
CA VAL A 164 3.61 11.36 -21.88
C VAL A 164 2.37 10.49 -21.88
N HIS A 165 2.51 9.21 -21.53
CA HIS A 165 1.40 8.27 -21.42
C HIS A 165 1.66 7.19 -20.38
N GLU A 166 0.58 6.66 -19.80
CA GLU A 166 0.65 5.54 -18.86
C GLU A 166 0.63 4.20 -19.63
N ILE A 167 1.36 3.21 -19.12
CA ILE A 167 1.29 1.84 -19.62
C ILE A 167 0.74 0.90 -18.54
N SER A 168 -0.23 0.08 -18.91
CA SER A 168 -0.80 -0.91 -18.00
C SER A 168 0.15 -2.09 -17.85
N ILE A 169 0.43 -2.47 -16.61
CA ILE A 169 1.09 -3.74 -16.30
C ILE A 169 -0.01 -4.81 -16.20
N SER A 170 -0.11 -5.67 -17.22
CA SER A 170 -0.98 -6.85 -17.21
C SER A 170 -0.35 -8.02 -16.46
#